data_AF-I0WKW0-F1
#
_entry.id   AF-I0WKW0-F1
#
_cell.length_a   1.000
_cell.length_b   1.000
_cell.length_c   1.000
_cell.angle_alpha   90.00
_cell.angle_beta   90.00
_cell.angle_gamma   90.00
#
_symmetry.space_group_name_H-M   'P 1'
#
loop_
_entity.id
_entity.type
_entity.pdbx_description
1 polymer ?
#
loop_
_entity_poly.entity_id
_entity_poly.type
_entity_poly.pdbx_seq_one_letter_code
_entity_poly.pdbx_strand_id
1 'polypeptide(L)'
;MRRTTASRHTDRKNGDVVTKDELAMLDFAVKWAPFGGGDELILPEFGIFPTIFYRRLRRLLTRQTDINDSVRRRLDDLCMTKLETTARPRKTYSRVRSSTL
;
A
#
# COMPACT_ATOMS: atom_id res chain seq x y z
N MET A 1 -18.01 -41.03 27.20
CA MET A 1 -17.23 -39.77 27.13
C MET A 1 -15.88 -40.02 26.46
N ARG A 2 -15.69 -39.66 25.18
CA ARG A 2 -14.38 -39.32 24.60
C ARG A 2 -14.61 -38.30 23.50
N ARG A 3 -14.31 -37.04 23.79
CA ARG A 3 -14.39 -35.91 22.85
C ARG A 3 -13.00 -35.80 22.23
N THR A 4 -12.85 -36.26 20.99
CA THR A 4 -11.59 -36.18 20.24
C THR A 4 -11.28 -34.72 19.93
N THR A 5 -10.11 -34.28 20.36
CA THR A 5 -9.54 -32.97 20.07
C THR A 5 -8.83 -32.99 18.71
N ALA A 6 -8.95 -31.84 18.04
CA ALA A 6 -7.94 -31.20 17.19
C ALA A 6 -7.31 -32.01 16.04
N SER A 7 -7.64 -31.62 14.81
CA SER A 7 -6.61 -31.32 13.81
C SER A 7 -7.24 -30.48 12.69
N ARG A 8 -7.38 -29.17 12.93
CA ARG A 8 -7.66 -28.24 11.83
C ARG A 8 -6.32 -27.93 11.18
N HIS A 9 -5.87 -28.89 10.37
CA HIS A 9 -4.70 -28.78 9.51
C HIS A 9 -5.05 -27.81 8.38
N THR A 10 -5.06 -26.50 8.66
CA THR A 10 -5.08 -25.50 7.62
C THR A 10 -3.67 -25.39 7.07
N ASP A 11 -3.42 -26.21 6.06
CA ASP A 11 -2.32 -26.14 5.13
C ASP A 11 -1.95 -24.68 4.81
N ARG A 12 -0.69 -24.33 5.09
CA ARG A 12 -0.08 -23.02 4.82
C ARG A 12 0.20 -22.84 3.33
N LYS A 13 -0.80 -22.96 2.45
CA LYS A 13 -0.68 -22.64 1.02
C LYS A 13 -1.57 -21.47 0.59
N ASN A 14 -1.45 -20.35 1.28
CA ASN A 14 -2.01 -19.07 0.84
C ASN A 14 -0.91 -18.03 0.57
N GLY A 15 0.28 -18.49 0.18
CA GLY A 15 1.47 -17.66 -0.04
C GLY A 15 1.46 -16.88 -1.36
N ASP A 16 0.90 -17.45 -2.43
CA ASP A 16 1.17 -17.00 -3.81
C ASP A 16 -0.06 -16.53 -4.62
N VAL A 17 -1.27 -16.67 -4.09
CA VAL A 17 -2.44 -16.20 -4.83
C VAL A 17 -2.58 -14.70 -4.63
N VAL A 18 -1.95 -13.94 -5.52
CA VAL A 18 -2.19 -12.50 -5.63
C VAL A 18 -3.65 -12.29 -6.01
N THR A 19 -4.36 -11.56 -5.16
CA THR A 19 -5.77 -11.24 -5.40
C THR A 19 -5.91 -10.24 -6.55
N LYS A 20 -7.09 -10.20 -7.17
CA LYS A 20 -7.38 -9.21 -8.24
C LYS A 20 -7.15 -7.78 -7.78
N ASP A 21 -7.47 -7.49 -6.51
CA ASP A 21 -7.24 -6.19 -5.90
C ASP A 21 -5.75 -5.89 -5.75
N GLU A 22 -4.94 -6.86 -5.32
CA GLU A 22 -3.47 -6.70 -5.23
C GLU A 22 -2.83 -6.47 -6.62
N LEU A 23 -3.31 -7.17 -7.66
CA LEU A 23 -2.86 -6.92 -9.04
C LEU A 23 -3.25 -5.51 -9.51
N ALA A 24 -4.47 -5.05 -9.21
CA ALA A 24 -4.90 -3.69 -9.55
C ALA A 24 -4.08 -2.63 -8.82
N MET A 25 -3.73 -2.86 -7.54
CA MET A 25 -2.83 -1.99 -6.79
C MET A 25 -1.43 -1.92 -7.44
N LEU A 26 -0.90 -3.06 -7.88
CA LEU A 26 0.42 -3.12 -8.52
C LEU A 26 0.41 -2.40 -9.88
N ASP A 27 -0.58 -2.67 -10.73
CA ASP A 27 -0.70 -2.04 -12.05
C ASP A 27 -0.85 -0.51 -11.92
N PHE A 28 -1.71 -0.07 -11.01
CA PHE A 28 -1.84 1.35 -10.68
C PHE A 28 -0.50 1.96 -10.25
N ALA A 29 0.23 1.30 -9.34
CA ALA A 29 1.50 1.81 -8.86
C ALA A 29 2.55 1.89 -9.98
N VAL A 30 2.63 0.90 -10.87
CA VAL A 30 3.53 0.91 -12.02
C VAL A 30 3.20 2.06 -12.97
N LYS A 31 1.91 2.23 -13.29
CA LYS A 31 1.40 3.30 -14.16
C LYS A 31 1.75 4.68 -13.62
N TRP A 32 1.60 4.88 -12.31
CA TRP A 32 1.76 6.19 -11.67
C TRP A 32 3.15 6.45 -11.07
N ALA A 33 4.04 5.45 -11.00
CA ALA A 33 5.40 5.61 -10.49
C ALA A 33 6.22 6.73 -11.18
N PRO A 34 6.14 6.94 -12.51
CA PRO A 34 6.82 8.07 -13.16
C PRO A 34 6.33 9.45 -12.73
N PHE A 35 5.09 9.54 -12.24
CA PHE A 35 4.44 10.80 -11.84
C PHE A 35 4.42 10.98 -10.31
N GLY A 36 5.14 10.13 -9.57
CA GLY A 36 5.18 10.21 -8.11
C GLY A 36 3.99 9.56 -7.40
N GLY A 37 3.33 8.57 -8.01
CA GLY A 37 2.46 7.61 -7.30
C GLY A 37 0.96 7.93 -7.24
N GLY A 38 0.50 9.05 -7.80
CA GLY A 38 -0.93 9.28 -8.05
C GLY A 38 -1.82 9.36 -6.80
N ASP A 39 -1.31 9.91 -5.69
CA ASP A 39 -1.97 9.91 -4.37
C ASP A 39 -3.43 10.38 -4.39
N GLU A 40 -3.74 11.37 -5.22
CA GLU A 40 -5.08 11.97 -5.34
C GLU A 40 -6.10 11.01 -5.96
N LEU A 41 -5.64 10.03 -6.73
CA LEU A 41 -6.47 9.04 -7.41
C LEU A 41 -6.65 7.76 -6.57
N ILE A 42 -5.82 7.56 -5.55
CA ILE A 42 -5.89 6.36 -4.70
C ILE A 42 -7.23 6.25 -3.97
N LEU A 43 -7.70 7.37 -3.39
CA LEU A 43 -8.95 7.37 -2.62
C LEU A 43 -10.18 7.15 -3.52
N PRO A 44 -10.34 7.85 -4.66
CA PRO A 44 -11.41 7.56 -5.61
C PRO A 44 -11.41 6.13 -6.16
N GLU A 45 -10.24 5.57 -6.47
CA GLU A 45 -10.15 4.26 -7.13
C GLU A 45 -10.25 3.08 -6.16
N PHE A 46 -9.62 3.17 -4.99
CA PHE A 46 -9.50 2.03 -4.05
C PHE A 46 -10.29 2.22 -2.76
N GLY A 47 -10.87 3.40 -2.53
CA GLY A 47 -11.60 3.71 -1.30
C GLY A 47 -10.73 3.72 -0.04
N ILE A 48 -9.40 3.82 -0.18
CA ILE A 48 -8.44 3.83 0.93
C ILE A 48 -7.53 5.03 0.87
N PHE A 49 -6.99 5.43 2.03
CA PHE A 49 -6.01 6.51 2.08
C PHE A 49 -4.66 6.09 1.46
N PRO A 50 -3.88 7.03 0.89
CA PRO A 50 -2.56 6.78 0.33
C PRO A 50 -1.63 6.03 1.29
N THR A 51 -1.63 6.36 2.58
CA THR A 51 -0.82 5.68 3.60
C THR A 51 -1.11 4.18 3.70
N ILE A 52 -2.38 3.79 3.62
CA ILE A 52 -2.79 2.40 3.67
C ILE A 52 -2.44 1.70 2.35
N PHE A 53 -2.64 2.38 1.22
CA PHE A 53 -2.27 1.88 -0.10
C PHE A 53 -0.78 1.53 -0.17
N TYR A 54 0.11 2.47 0.15
CA TYR A 54 1.56 2.24 0.09
C TYR A 54 2.04 1.17 1.09
N ARG A 55 1.41 1.07 2.28
CA ARG A 55 1.72 -0.02 3.23
C ARG A 55 1.33 -1.40 2.69
N ARG A 56 0.19 -1.50 2.02
CA ARG A 56 -0.28 -2.75 1.40
C ARG A 56 0.60 -3.12 0.20
N LEU A 57 0.91 -2.15 -0.65
CA LEU A 57 1.79 -2.33 -1.79
C LEU A 57 3.18 -2.83 -1.36
N ARG A 58 3.79 -2.22 -0.33
CA ARG A 58 5.09 -2.67 0.17
C ARG A 58 5.08 -4.11 0.69
N ARG A 59 4.00 -4.52 1.37
CA ARG A 59 3.82 -5.92 1.79
C ARG A 59 3.67 -6.86 0.60
N LEU A 60 2.96 -6.44 -0.45
CA LEU A 60 2.83 -7.19 -1.69
C LEU A 60 4.19 -7.41 -2.36
N LEU A 61 4.99 -6.34 -2.50
CA LEU A 61 6.33 -6.39 -3.08
C LEU A 61 7.30 -7.31 -2.31
N THR A 62 7.11 -7.43 -1.00
CA THR A 62 7.91 -8.32 -0.14
C THR A 62 7.49 -9.79 -0.30
N ARG A 63 6.21 -10.06 -0.59
CA ARG A 63 5.67 -11.41 -0.74
C ARG A 63 5.88 -11.98 -2.14
N GLN A 64 5.84 -11.12 -3.16
CA GLN A 64 5.85 -11.57 -4.55
C GLN A 64 7.26 -11.53 -5.14
N THR A 65 7.80 -12.70 -5.49
CA THR A 65 9.14 -12.85 -6.10
C THR A 65 9.15 -12.66 -7.61
N ASP A 66 8.00 -12.79 -8.27
CA ASP A 66 7.91 -12.81 -9.74
C ASP A 66 7.89 -11.42 -10.40
N ILE A 67 7.94 -10.36 -9.60
CA ILE A 67 8.05 -8.99 -10.11
C ILE A 67 9.50 -8.74 -10.54
N ASN A 68 9.69 -8.11 -11.71
CA ASN A 68 11.00 -7.68 -12.18
C ASN A 68 11.70 -6.82 -11.11
N ASP A 69 12.95 -7.15 -10.78
CA ASP A 69 13.73 -6.50 -9.73
C ASP A 69 13.82 -4.98 -9.90
N SER A 70 13.95 -4.49 -11.13
CA SER A 70 14.01 -3.05 -11.41
C SER A 70 12.68 -2.35 -11.07
N VAL A 71 11.56 -3.00 -11.38
CA VAL A 71 10.22 -2.49 -11.04
C VAL A 71 10.01 -2.54 -9.54
N ARG A 72 10.38 -3.67 -8.90
CA ARG A 72 10.28 -3.85 -7.45
C ARG A 72 11.03 -2.75 -6.70
N ARG A 73 12.31 -2.51 -7.04
CA ARG A 73 13.14 -1.47 -6.40
C ARG A 73 12.52 -0.09 -6.55
N ARG A 74 12.09 0.28 -7.76
CA ARG A 74 11.46 1.57 -8.02
C ARG A 74 10.19 1.77 -7.19
N LEU A 75 9.37 0.73 -7.04
CA LEU A 75 8.15 0.82 -6.25
C LEU A 75 8.43 0.82 -4.74
N ASP A 76 9.47 0.13 -4.26
CA ASP A 76 9.87 0.19 -2.85
C ASP A 76 10.40 1.57 -2.48
N ASP A 77 11.26 2.18 -3.32
CA ASP A 77 11.75 3.56 -3.14
C ASP A 77 10.60 4.58 -3.09
N LEU A 78 9.62 4.41 -3.98
CA LEU A 78 8.39 5.22 -3.97
C LEU A 78 7.61 5.04 -2.67
N CYS A 79 7.41 3.79 -2.22
CA CYS A 79 6.72 3.49 -0.97
C CYS A 79 7.43 4.12 0.23
N MET A 80 8.76 4.01 0.31
CA MET A 80 9.55 4.62 1.38
C MET A 80 9.36 6.14 1.42
N THR A 81 9.55 6.81 0.28
CA THR A 81 9.39 8.27 0.17
C THR A 81 8.00 8.75 0.61
N LYS A 82 6.95 8.03 0.21
CA LYS A 82 5.56 8.38 0.53
C LYS A 82 5.20 8.12 1.99
N LEU A 83 5.68 7.03 2.56
CA LEU A 83 5.43 6.70 3.96
C LEU A 83 6.18 7.64 4.92
N GLU A 84 7.38 8.10 4.55
CA GLU A 84 8.12 9.12 5.32
C GLU A 84 7.43 10.49 5.28
N THR A 85 6.94 10.90 4.10
CA THR A 85 6.25 12.18 3.91
C THR A 85 4.96 12.25 4.73
N THR A 86 4.24 11.13 4.84
CA THR A 86 2.98 11.05 5.59
C THR A 86 3.16 10.85 7.09
N ALA A 87 4.29 10.29 7.53
CA ALA A 87 4.65 10.18 8.94
C ALA A 87 5.02 11.52 9.57
N ARG A 88 5.49 12.49 8.78
CA ARG A 88 5.64 13.87 9.26
C ARG A 88 4.24 14.47 9.43
N PRO A 89 3.87 14.95 10.63
CA PRO A 89 2.63 15.70 10.76
C PRO A 89 2.70 16.86 9.78
N ARG A 90 1.76 16.90 8.81
CA ARG A 90 1.63 18.04 7.91
C ARG A 90 1.59 19.26 8.81
N LYS A 91 2.60 20.13 8.71
CA LYS A 91 2.57 21.45 9.38
C LYS A 91 1.20 22.00 9.08
N THR A 92 0.39 22.13 10.12
CA THR A 92 -0.95 22.68 10.05
C THR A 92 -0.77 23.99 9.32
N TYR A 93 -1.36 24.12 8.12
CA TYR A 93 -1.38 25.42 7.45
C TYR A 93 -1.93 26.39 8.48
N SER A 94 -1.06 27.31 8.92
CA SER A 94 -1.42 28.32 9.90
C SER A 94 -2.67 29.00 9.35
N ARG A 95 -3.78 28.90 10.08
CA ARG A 95 -4.96 29.72 9.80
C ARG A 95 -4.46 31.15 9.67
N VAL A 96 -4.48 31.68 8.45
CA VAL A 96 -4.22 33.09 8.22
C VAL A 96 -5.27 33.80 9.05
N ARG A 97 -4.81 34.48 10.10
CA ARG A 97 -5.62 35.29 10.98
C ARG A 97 -6.33 36.32 10.10
N SER A 98 -7.66 36.23 10.02
CA SER A 98 -8.47 37.27 9.39
C SER A 98 -8.14 38.59 10.08
N SER A 99 -7.42 39.47 9.38
CA SER A 99 -7.29 40.86 9.79
C SER A 99 -8.52 41.58 9.26
N THR A 100 -9.45 41.81 10.17
CA THR A 100 -10.56 42.76 10.02
C THR A 100 -9.97 44.16 9.82
N LEU A 101 -10.43 44.85 8.78
CA LEU A 101 -10.47 46.31 8.70
C LEU A 101 -11.87 46.69 8.19
#